data_AF-A0A5E5QMU9-F1
#
_entry.id   AF-A0A5E5QMU9-F1
#
_cell.length_a   1.000
_cell.length_b   1.000
_cell.length_c   1.000
_cell.angle_alpha   90.00
_cell.angle_beta   90.00
_cell.angle_gamma   90.00
#
_symmetry.space_group_name_H-M   'P 1'
#
loop_
_entity.id
_entity.type
_entity.pdbx_description
1 polymer ?
#
loop_
_entity_poly.entity_id
_entity_poly.type
_entity_poly.pdbx_seq_one_letter_code
_entity_poly.pdbx_strand_id
1 'polypeptide(L)'
;MLDYIFFDARLSNKFKDHLTKVGIEFEFEDDENFGSVQGEIVSIADETKDDVLDELQVLYDKLQEELEQILEQNGDGLMMNAAGMQTQLKDGTMCTLRVEPTIVTRILTVLEFDELQAFIDNIARSVEEPDSGHFCKNTEENNE
;
A
#
# COMPACT_ATOMS: atom_id res chain seq x y z
N MET A 1 -23.84 -2.93 -0.85
CA MET A 1 -23.31 -1.83 -1.65
C MET A 1 -21.97 -2.30 -2.18
N LEU A 2 -21.68 -1.97 -3.43
CA LEU A 2 -20.42 -2.33 -4.08
C LEU A 2 -19.48 -1.15 -3.98
N ASP A 3 -18.32 -1.37 -3.37
CA ASP A 3 -17.34 -0.33 -3.07
C ASP A 3 -16.15 -0.41 -4.03
N TYR A 4 -15.82 0.72 -4.65
CA TYR A 4 -14.69 0.89 -5.56
C TYR A 4 -13.69 1.87 -4.95
N ILE A 5 -12.43 1.46 -4.85
CA ILE A 5 -11.40 2.24 -4.14
C ILE A 5 -10.46 2.90 -5.15
N PHE A 6 -10.23 4.20 -4.97
CA PHE A 6 -9.33 4.98 -5.82
C PHE A 6 -8.29 5.71 -5.00
N PHE A 7 -7.05 5.71 -5.47
CA PHE A 7 -5.94 6.42 -4.82
C PHE A 7 -5.44 7.63 -5.62
N ASP A 8 -6.08 7.92 -6.76
CA ASP A 8 -5.85 9.14 -7.54
C ASP A 8 -7.21 9.79 -7.85
N ALA A 9 -7.37 11.04 -7.42
CA ALA A 9 -8.62 11.80 -7.57
C ALA A 9 -9.03 12.00 -9.03
N ARG A 10 -8.10 11.95 -10.00
CA ARG A 10 -8.43 12.06 -11.42
C ARG A 10 -9.10 10.79 -11.91
N LEU A 11 -8.67 9.62 -11.43
CA LEU A 11 -9.26 8.33 -11.79
C LEU A 11 -10.64 8.15 -11.16
N SER A 12 -10.78 8.51 -9.89
CA SER A 12 -12.08 8.49 -9.22
C SER A 12 -13.10 9.41 -9.88
N ASN A 13 -12.68 10.62 -10.30
CA ASN A 13 -13.54 11.53 -11.06
C ASN A 13 -13.96 10.95 -12.42
N LYS A 14 -13.07 10.25 -13.15
CA LYS A 14 -13.45 9.56 -14.39
C LYS A 14 -14.53 8.51 -14.16
N PHE A 15 -14.44 7.76 -13.05
CA PHE A 15 -15.43 6.77 -12.68
C PHE A 15 -16.77 7.41 -12.32
N LYS A 16 -16.78 8.45 -11.47
CA LYS A 16 -17.98 9.22 -11.09
C LYS A 16 -18.66 9.89 -12.30
N ASP A 17 -17.88 10.42 -13.24
CA ASP A 17 -18.39 10.97 -14.50
C ASP A 17 -19.10 9.91 -15.34
N HIS A 18 -18.59 8.67 -15.34
CA HIS A 18 -19.22 7.55 -16.04
C HIS A 18 -20.52 7.14 -15.35
N LEU A 19 -20.52 6.97 -14.03
CA LEU A 19 -21.71 6.66 -13.25
C LEU A 19 -22.82 7.69 -13.49
N THR A 20 -22.47 8.98 -13.50
CA THR A 20 -23.41 10.08 -13.80
C THR A 20 -23.99 10.00 -15.21
N LYS A 21 -23.18 9.62 -16.21
CA LYS A 21 -23.64 9.47 -17.61
C LYS A 21 -24.59 8.29 -17.79
N VAL A 22 -24.32 7.19 -17.09
CA VAL A 22 -25.16 5.98 -17.12
C VAL A 22 -26.42 6.15 -16.24
N GLY A 23 -26.45 7.18 -15.39
CA GLY A 23 -27.58 7.51 -14.53
C GLY A 23 -27.66 6.63 -13.28
N ILE A 24 -26.50 6.21 -12.77
CA ILE A 24 -26.36 5.39 -11.58
C ILE A 24 -26.18 6.31 -10.38
N GLU A 25 -26.99 6.12 -9.34
CA GLU A 25 -26.78 6.78 -8.05
C GLU A 25 -25.58 6.16 -7.34
N PHE A 26 -24.70 7.01 -6.82
CA PHE A 26 -23.50 6.59 -6.10
C PHE A 26 -23.27 7.50 -4.89
N GLU A 27 -22.64 6.92 -3.89
CA GLU A 27 -22.11 7.63 -2.73
C GLU A 27 -20.58 7.66 -2.85
N PHE A 28 -19.94 8.68 -2.28
CA PHE A 28 -18.49 8.72 -2.18
C PHE A 28 -18.07 9.22 -0.81
N GLU A 29 -17.02 8.63 -0.29
CA GLU A 29 -16.40 9.03 0.97
C GLU A 29 -14.88 9.08 0.82
N ASP A 30 -14.27 10.08 1.47
CA ASP A 30 -12.83 10.11 1.64
C ASP A 30 -12.46 9.16 2.78
N ASP A 31 -11.71 8.11 2.50
CA ASP A 31 -11.20 7.20 3.52
C ASP A 31 -9.90 7.75 4.10
N GLU A 32 -10.03 8.53 5.19
CA GLU A 32 -8.91 8.99 6.01
C GLU A 32 -8.27 7.85 6.83
N ASN A 33 -8.93 6.69 6.93
CA ASN A 33 -8.52 5.53 7.71
C ASN A 33 -7.75 4.49 6.88
N PHE A 34 -7.69 4.64 5.55
CA PHE A 34 -6.83 3.83 4.66
C PHE A 34 -5.34 4.21 4.75
N GLY A 35 -4.90 4.72 5.90
CA GLY A 35 -3.54 5.12 6.26
C GLY A 35 -3.12 6.46 5.69
N SER A 36 -1.89 6.56 5.15
CA SER A 36 -1.24 7.84 4.83
C SER A 36 -1.53 8.39 3.42
N VAL A 37 -2.30 7.67 2.60
CA VAL A 37 -2.78 8.14 1.29
C VAL A 37 -4.29 8.31 1.42
N GLN A 38 -4.78 9.52 1.13
CA GLN A 38 -6.21 9.80 1.07
C GLN A 38 -6.79 9.02 -0.11
N GLY A 39 -7.43 7.89 0.17
CA GLY A 39 -8.19 7.12 -0.81
C GLY A 39 -9.62 7.64 -0.87
N GLU A 40 -10.24 7.59 -2.03
CA GLU A 40 -11.68 7.86 -2.19
C GLU A 40 -12.39 6.53 -2.47
N ILE A 41 -13.42 6.23 -1.68
CA ILE A 41 -14.30 5.09 -1.89
C ILE A 41 -15.54 5.61 -2.61
N VAL A 42 -15.90 4.95 -3.72
CA VAL A 42 -17.14 5.21 -4.45
C VAL A 42 -18.03 3.97 -4.34
N SER A 43 -19.19 4.13 -3.73
CA SER A 43 -20.15 3.06 -3.44
C SER A 43 -21.37 3.14 -4.34
N ILE A 44 -21.79 2.01 -4.90
CA ILE A 44 -23.02 1.89 -5.69
C ILE A 44 -23.97 0.85 -5.09
N ALA A 45 -25.25 0.89 -5.46
CA ALA A 45 -26.23 -0.10 -5.03
C ALA A 45 -25.93 -1.50 -5.60
N ASP A 46 -26.04 -2.55 -4.78
CA ASP A 46 -25.86 -3.96 -5.21
C ASP A 46 -26.92 -4.40 -6.23
N GLU A 47 -28.06 -3.72 -6.26
CA GLU A 47 -29.19 -4.02 -7.14
C GLU A 47 -28.98 -3.49 -8.57
N THR A 48 -27.79 -2.95 -8.86
CA THR A 48 -27.39 -2.54 -10.21
C THR A 48 -27.44 -3.74 -11.16
N LYS A 49 -27.92 -3.53 -12.38
CA LYS A 49 -28.07 -4.61 -13.38
C LYS A 49 -26.71 -5.23 -13.71
N ASP A 50 -26.65 -6.56 -13.85
CA ASP A 50 -25.43 -7.30 -14.22
C ASP A 50 -24.73 -6.72 -15.45
N ASP A 51 -25.46 -6.38 -16.52
CA ASP A 51 -24.89 -5.78 -17.74
C ASP A 51 -24.10 -4.47 -17.44
N VAL A 52 -24.58 -3.70 -16.46
CA VAL A 52 -23.97 -2.44 -16.04
C VAL A 52 -22.79 -2.72 -15.10
N LEU A 53 -22.91 -3.71 -14.21
CA LEU A 53 -21.81 -4.13 -13.34
C LEU A 53 -20.62 -4.66 -14.14
N ASP A 54 -20.87 -5.44 -15.19
CA ASP A 54 -19.83 -5.92 -16.11
C ASP A 54 -19.14 -4.75 -16.82
N GLU A 55 -19.89 -3.75 -17.28
CA GLU A 55 -19.33 -2.54 -17.87
C GLU A 55 -18.48 -1.75 -16.87
N LEU A 56 -18.96 -1.60 -15.64
CA LEU A 56 -18.22 -0.92 -14.57
C LEU A 56 -16.95 -1.67 -14.17
N GLN A 57 -16.98 -3.01 -14.16
CA GLN A 57 -15.79 -3.82 -13.90
C GLN A 57 -14.73 -3.59 -14.98
N VAL A 58 -15.11 -3.62 -16.26
CA VAL A 58 -14.19 -3.34 -17.38
C VAL A 58 -13.62 -1.93 -17.29
N LEU A 59 -14.44 -0.94 -16.92
CA LEU A 59 -13.97 0.42 -16.70
C LEU A 59 -12.99 0.50 -15.53
N TYR A 60 -13.32 -0.15 -14.42
CA TYR A 60 -12.50 -0.15 -13.22
C TYR A 60 -11.13 -0.79 -13.49
N ASP A 61 -11.08 -1.95 -14.15
CA ASP A 61 -9.84 -2.62 -14.53
C ASP A 61 -8.96 -1.70 -15.39
N LYS A 62 -9.55 -1.00 -16.37
CA LYS A 62 -8.83 -0.02 -17.18
C LYS A 62 -8.30 1.15 -16.36
N LEU A 63 -9.05 1.65 -15.38
CA LEU A 63 -8.58 2.71 -14.50
C LEU A 63 -7.44 2.24 -13.60
N GLN A 64 -7.42 0.97 -13.20
CA GLN A 64 -6.30 0.38 -12.45
C GLN A 64 -5.04 0.26 -13.33
N GLU A 65 -5.17 -0.14 -14.60
CA GLU A 65 -4.04 -0.11 -15.56
C GLU A 65 -3.52 1.33 -15.78
N GLU A 66 -4.41 2.33 -15.84
CA GLU A 66 -4.00 3.73 -15.92
C GLU A 66 -3.29 4.20 -14.65
N LEU A 67 -3.73 3.76 -13.47
CA LEU A 67 -3.03 4.01 -12.21
C LEU A 67 -1.62 3.42 -12.25
N GLU A 68 -1.47 2.16 -12.66
CA GLU A 68 -0.17 1.51 -12.81
C GLU A 68 0.76 2.32 -13.73
N GLN A 69 0.27 2.76 -14.90
CA GLN A 69 1.06 3.60 -15.80
C GLN A 69 1.42 4.97 -15.21
N ILE A 70 0.50 5.61 -14.49
CA ILE A 70 0.78 6.88 -13.79
C ILE A 70 1.91 6.65 -12.78
N LEU A 71 1.84 5.56 -12.03
CA LEU A 71 2.85 5.22 -11.04
C LEU A 71 4.20 4.91 -11.73
N GLU A 72 4.22 4.09 -12.78
CA GLU A 72 5.43 3.80 -13.56
C GLU A 72 6.09 5.07 -14.14
N GLN A 73 5.31 5.98 -14.71
CA GLN A 73 5.81 7.21 -15.34
C GLN A 73 6.35 8.21 -14.33
N ASN A 74 5.78 8.28 -13.13
CA ASN A 74 6.26 9.16 -12.07
C ASN A 74 7.43 8.54 -11.28
N GLY A 75 7.83 7.29 -11.57
CA GLY A 75 8.77 6.53 -10.74
C GLY A 75 8.16 6.10 -9.39
N ASP A 76 6.85 6.30 -9.25
CA ASP A 76 6.04 6.03 -8.07
C ASP A 76 5.35 4.65 -8.11
N GLY A 77 5.64 3.83 -9.15
CA GLY A 77 5.27 2.41 -9.23
C GLY A 77 5.66 1.65 -7.98
N LEU A 78 6.82 2.00 -7.44
CA LEU A 78 7.35 1.51 -6.18
C LEU A 78 6.75 2.24 -4.96
N MET A 79 6.33 3.50 -5.12
CA MET A 79 5.79 4.35 -4.05
C MET A 79 4.39 3.94 -3.60
N MET A 80 3.57 3.34 -4.46
CA MET A 80 2.28 2.76 -4.04
C MET A 80 2.38 1.27 -3.65
N ASN A 81 3.40 0.55 -4.15
CA ASN A 81 3.80 -0.75 -3.60
C ASN A 81 4.45 -0.64 -2.20
N ALA A 82 4.72 0.58 -1.72
CA ALA A 82 4.92 0.88 -0.29
C ALA A 82 3.60 0.84 0.52
N ALA A 83 2.56 0.21 -0.01
CA ALA A 83 1.43 -0.34 0.74
C ALA A 83 1.91 -1.50 1.63
N GLY A 84 2.71 -1.16 2.65
CA GLY A 84 2.99 -2.02 3.78
C GLY A 84 4.10 -3.05 3.55
N MET A 85 5.32 -2.73 3.99
CA MET A 85 6.28 -3.80 4.25
C MET A 85 5.76 -4.60 5.44
N GLN A 86 5.55 -5.90 5.26
CA GLN A 86 5.01 -6.74 6.33
C GLN A 86 6.12 -7.49 7.04
N THR A 87 6.05 -7.56 8.35
CA THR A 87 6.93 -8.40 9.17
C THR A 87 6.07 -9.25 10.09
N GLN A 88 6.47 -10.49 10.29
CA GLN A 88 5.78 -11.40 11.21
C GLN A 88 6.40 -11.26 12.60
N LEU A 89 5.56 -10.92 13.57
CA LEU A 89 5.91 -10.91 14.98
C LEU A 89 6.02 -12.34 15.52
N LYS A 90 6.72 -12.53 16.63
CA LYS A 90 6.91 -13.83 17.27
C LYS A 90 5.63 -14.56 17.64
N ASP A 91 4.57 -13.82 17.95
CA ASP A 91 3.25 -14.35 18.26
C ASP A 91 2.50 -14.85 17.01
N GLY A 92 3.10 -14.68 15.82
CA GLY A 92 2.54 -15.02 14.52
C GLY A 92 1.72 -13.90 13.89
N THR A 93 1.54 -12.78 14.58
CA THR A 93 0.78 -11.62 14.10
C THR A 93 1.55 -10.92 12.97
N MET A 94 0.86 -10.62 11.88
CA MET A 94 1.43 -9.83 10.78
C MET A 94 1.35 -8.35 11.13
N CYS A 95 2.52 -7.70 11.19
CA CYS A 95 2.64 -6.26 11.42
C CYS A 95 2.96 -5.58 10.09
N THR A 96 2.14 -4.60 9.71
CA THR A 96 2.35 -3.82 8.49
C THR A 96 3.08 -2.52 8.83
N LEU A 97 4.31 -2.39 8.38
CA LEU A 97 5.09 -1.16 8.46
C LEU A 97 4.80 -0.29 7.24
N ARG A 98 4.25 0.90 7.48
CA ARG A 98 4.08 1.93 6.45
C ARG A 98 5.23 2.91 6.54
N VAL A 99 6.08 2.92 5.52
CA VAL A 99 7.19 3.87 5.39
C VAL A 99 6.79 4.89 4.32
N GLU A 100 7.14 6.15 4.54
CA GLU A 100 6.81 7.22 3.61
C GLU A 100 7.44 6.91 2.22
N PRO A 101 6.67 7.02 1.12
CA PRO A 101 7.11 6.51 -0.16
C PRO A 101 8.40 7.14 -0.68
N THR A 102 8.63 8.45 -0.43
CA THR A 102 9.89 9.08 -0.86
C THR A 102 11.10 8.54 -0.10
N ILE A 103 10.92 8.08 1.14
CA ILE A 103 11.97 7.41 1.92
C ILE A 103 12.24 6.01 1.36
N VAL A 104 11.21 5.21 1.09
CA VAL A 104 11.36 3.84 0.54
C VAL A 104 12.11 3.89 -0.79
N THR A 105 11.69 4.76 -1.70
CA THR A 105 12.32 4.91 -3.01
C THR A 105 13.78 5.33 -2.88
N ARG A 106 14.10 6.26 -1.96
CA ARG A 106 15.49 6.64 -1.70
C ARG A 106 16.32 5.48 -1.19
N ILE A 107 15.78 4.64 -0.32
CA ILE A 107 16.47 3.46 0.20
C ILE A 107 16.70 2.42 -0.90
N LEU A 108 15.68 2.16 -1.73
CA LEU A 108 15.75 1.20 -2.84
C LEU A 108 16.65 1.66 -3.99
N THR A 109 17.19 2.88 -3.96
CA THR A 109 18.29 3.28 -4.86
C THR A 109 19.65 2.69 -4.47
N VAL A 110 19.78 2.16 -3.24
CA VAL A 110 21.04 1.66 -2.68
C VAL A 110 20.92 0.21 -2.22
N LEU A 111 19.76 -0.17 -1.69
CA LEU A 111 19.48 -1.51 -1.18
C LEU A 111 18.48 -2.22 -2.08
N GLU A 112 18.68 -3.52 -2.26
CA GLU A 112 17.66 -4.37 -2.87
C GLU A 112 16.49 -4.57 -1.90
N PHE A 113 15.31 -4.92 -2.42
CA PHE A 113 14.11 -5.12 -1.60
C PHE A 113 14.31 -6.17 -0.51
N ASP A 114 14.97 -7.29 -0.83
CA ASP A 114 15.26 -8.37 0.11
C ASP A 114 16.17 -7.92 1.26
N GLU A 115 17.11 -7.00 1.00
CA GLU A 115 17.99 -6.44 2.01
C GLU A 115 17.23 -5.52 2.96
N LEU A 116 16.32 -4.71 2.41
CA LEU A 116 15.45 -3.83 3.19
C LEU A 116 14.46 -4.64 4.04
N GLN A 117 13.88 -5.72 3.50
CA GLN A 117 12.99 -6.63 4.22
C GLN A 117 13.75 -7.33 5.37
N ALA A 118 14.94 -7.86 5.11
CA ALA A 118 15.78 -8.49 6.14
C ALA A 118 16.18 -7.51 7.24
N PHE A 119 16.40 -6.23 6.90
CA PHE A 119 16.67 -5.18 7.88
C PHE A 119 15.47 -4.94 8.80
N ILE A 120 14.26 -4.87 8.26
CA ILE A 120 13.02 -4.69 9.04
C ILE A 120 12.76 -5.89 9.95
N ASP A 121 12.92 -7.11 9.45
CA ASP A 121 12.71 -8.33 10.24
C ASP A 121 13.70 -8.43 11.42
N ASN A 122 14.93 -7.95 11.24
CA ASN A 122 15.90 -7.86 12.32
C ASN A 122 15.52 -6.82 13.38
N ILE A 123 14.97 -5.67 12.97
CA ILE A 123 14.46 -4.66 13.91
C ILE A 123 13.30 -5.24 14.72
N ALA A 124 12.31 -5.85 14.05
CA ALA A 124 11.16 -6.46 14.72
C ALA A 124 11.60 -7.50 15.74
N ARG A 125 12.49 -8.42 15.34
CA ARG A 125 13.06 -9.43 16.24
C ARG A 125 13.80 -8.81 17.42
N SER A 126 14.59 -7.76 17.21
CA SER A 126 15.35 -7.09 18.27
C SER A 126 14.46 -6.32 19.25
N VAL A 127 13.31 -5.82 18.80
CA VAL A 127 12.31 -5.19 19.69
C VAL A 127 11.59 -6.25 20.53
N GLU A 128 11.29 -7.41 19.96
CA GLU A 128 10.63 -8.52 20.67
C GLU A 128 11.59 -9.34 21.55
N GLU A 129 12.88 -9.35 21.22
CA GLU A 129 13.99 -9.90 21.99
C GLU A 129 15.02 -8.80 22.26
N PRO A 130 14.75 -7.87 23.18
CA PRO A 130 15.71 -6.83 23.50
C PRO A 130 16.96 -7.48 24.13
N ASP A 131 18.00 -7.64 23.31
CA ASP A 131 19.30 -8.03 23.83
C ASP A 131 19.85 -6.85 24.64
N SER A 132 19.83 -7.02 25.96
CA SER A 132 20.34 -6.02 26.91
C SER A 132 21.87 -6.07 27.02
N GLY A 133 22.53 -6.93 26.23
CA GLY A 133 23.97 -7.03 26.16
C GLY A 133 24.61 -5.78 25.57
N HIS A 134 25.70 -5.32 26.17
CA HIS A 134 26.53 -4.26 25.59
C HIS A 134 27.02 -4.69 24.19
N PHE A 135 26.73 -3.87 23.17
CA PHE A 135 27.16 -4.07 21.77
C PHE A 135 28.69 -4.19 21.61
N CYS A 136 29.47 -3.78 22.62
CA CYS A 136 30.90 -4.01 22.69
C CYS A 136 31.21 -5.13 23.69
N LYS A 137 31.28 -6.37 23.23
CA LYS A 137 32.32 -7.26 23.76
C LYS A 137 33.59 -6.91 23.02
N ASN A 138 34.46 -6.12 23.64
CA ASN A 138 35.85 -6.08 23.22
C ASN A 138 36.33 -7.52 23.20
N THR A 139 36.75 -8.00 22.04
CA THR A 139 37.48 -9.25 21.90
C THR A 139 38.90 -9.04 22.45
N GLU A 140 39.01 -8.76 23.75
CA GLU A 140 40.24 -8.89 24.50
C GLU A 140 39.93 -9.84 25.66
N GLU A 141 40.48 -11.06 25.56
CA GLU A 141 40.68 -12.12 26.57
C GLU A 141 40.51 -13.48 25.85
N ASN A 142 41.49 -14.36 25.72
CA ASN A 142 42.82 -14.45 26.31
C ASN A 142 43.74 -15.31 25.43
N ASN A 143 45.01 -14.94 25.42
CA ASN A 143 46.12 -15.85 25.19
C ASN A 143 46.06 -16.99 26.20
N GLU A 144 46.09 -18.25 25.74
CA GLU A 144 46.90 -19.37 26.28
C GLU A 144 46.83 -20.58 25.35
#